data_AF-A0A835WUW2-F1
#
_entry.id   AF-A0A835WUW2-F1
#
_cell.length_a   1.000
_cell.length_b   1.000
_cell.length_c   1.000
_cell.angle_alpha   90.00
_cell.angle_beta   90.00
_cell.angle_gamma   90.00
#
_symmetry.space_group_name_H-M   'P 1'
#
loop_
_entity.id
_entity.type
_entity.pdbx_description
1 polymer ?
#
loop_
_entity_poly.entity_id
_entity_poly.type
_entity_poly.pdbx_seq_one_letter_code
_entity_poly.pdbx_strand_id
1 'polypeptide(L)'
;MEQAEGKKECPICVMFREGGCEKQFNAFMDCGVKGEKGDGDYKDCIPLFESMRQCMQRNPAVFGEVLNDVEELAKTNTEYPPAPPATATAAAQ
;
A
#
# COMPACT_ATOMS: atom_id res chain seq x y z
N MET A 1 -26.17 21.99 -5.08
CA MET A 1 -27.02 20.83 -4.77
C MET A 1 -26.77 19.79 -5.86
N GLU A 2 -25.55 19.32 -6.01
CA GLU A 2 -25.04 18.11 -5.33
C GLU A 2 -26.05 16.96 -5.42
N GLN A 3 -25.95 16.20 -6.51
CA GLN A 3 -26.52 14.85 -6.54
C GLN A 3 -25.40 13.88 -6.16
N ALA A 4 -25.32 13.63 -4.85
CA ALA A 4 -24.68 12.47 -4.27
C ALA A 4 -25.54 11.24 -4.60
N GLU A 5 -25.43 10.72 -5.83
CA GLU A 5 -26.03 9.44 -6.20
C GLU A 5 -25.07 8.31 -5.82
N GLY A 6 -25.61 7.34 -5.07
CA GLY A 6 -24.89 6.29 -4.34
C GLY A 6 -23.82 5.56 -5.15
N LYS A 7 -22.56 5.99 -4.99
CA LYS A 7 -21.39 5.21 -5.37
C LYS A 7 -21.40 3.93 -4.53
N LYS A 8 -21.51 2.78 -5.18
CA LYS A 8 -21.06 1.51 -4.57
C LYS A 8 -19.64 1.77 -4.06
N GLU A 9 -19.48 1.65 -2.75
CA GLU A 9 -18.19 1.87 -2.13
C GLU A 9 -17.18 0.88 -2.71
N CYS A 10 -15.99 1.37 -3.05
CA CYS A 10 -14.93 0.52 -3.57
C CYS A 10 -14.57 -0.54 -2.52
N PRO A 11 -14.57 -1.84 -2.84
CA PRO A 11 -14.28 -2.91 -1.87
C PRO A 11 -12.94 -2.73 -1.15
N ILE A 12 -11.92 -2.22 -1.84
CA ILE A 12 -10.63 -1.87 -1.24
C ILE A 12 -10.80 -0.71 -0.24
N CYS A 13 -11.59 0.31 -0.55
CA CYS A 13 -11.85 1.41 0.39
C CYS A 13 -12.53 0.91 1.67
N VAL A 14 -13.47 -0.05 1.57
CA VAL A 14 -14.09 -0.69 2.74
C VAL A 14 -13.03 -1.39 3.57
N MET A 15 -12.22 -2.24 2.95
CA MET A 15 -11.17 -3.01 3.63
C MET A 15 -10.19 -2.11 4.39
N PHE A 16 -9.71 -1.03 3.76
CA PHE A 16 -8.77 -0.11 4.41
C PHE A 16 -9.40 0.69 5.55
N ARG A 17 -10.70 0.99 5.46
CA ARG A 17 -11.45 1.61 6.56
C ARG A 17 -11.66 0.66 7.72
N GLU A 18 -12.14 -0.55 7.46
CA GLU A 18 -12.37 -1.57 8.51
C GLU A 18 -11.06 -1.99 9.18
N GLY A 19 -9.97 -2.05 8.41
CA GLY A 19 -8.63 -2.33 8.93
C GLY A 19 -7.94 -1.14 9.61
N GLY A 20 -8.57 0.04 9.69
CA GLY A 20 -8.02 1.22 10.36
C GLY A 20 -6.83 1.87 9.65
N CYS A 21 -6.61 1.56 8.37
CA CYS A 21 -5.49 2.05 7.55
C CYS A 21 -5.93 3.06 6.46
N GLU A 22 -7.17 3.54 6.52
CA GLU A 22 -7.76 4.48 5.56
C GLU A 22 -6.92 5.75 5.38
N LYS A 23 -6.37 6.31 6.46
CA LYS A 23 -5.58 7.54 6.39
C LYS A 23 -4.31 7.35 5.54
N GLN A 24 -3.61 6.25 5.75
CA GLN A 24 -2.39 5.92 5.02
C GLN A 24 -2.71 5.60 3.55
N PHE A 25 -3.80 4.86 3.31
CA PHE A 25 -4.29 4.57 1.97
C PHE A 25 -4.62 5.84 1.19
N ASN A 26 -5.42 6.74 1.78
CA ASN A 26 -5.81 8.00 1.13
C ASN A 26 -4.59 8.89 0.84
N ALA A 27 -3.60 8.93 1.74
CA ALA A 27 -2.37 9.68 1.52
C ALA A 27 -1.55 9.12 0.34
N PHE A 28 -1.40 7.80 0.25
CA PHE A 28 -0.72 7.14 -0.86
C PHE A 28 -1.45 7.37 -2.19
N MET A 29 -2.78 7.22 -2.22
CA MET A 29 -3.59 7.43 -3.42
C MET A 29 -3.55 8.88 -3.90
N ASP A 30 -3.63 9.86 -3.00
CA ASP A 30 -3.51 11.29 -3.34
C ASP A 30 -2.15 11.61 -3.97
N CYS A 31 -1.07 11.04 -3.42
CA CYS A 31 0.27 11.16 -3.99
C CYS A 31 0.35 10.57 -5.41
N GLY A 32 -0.20 9.37 -5.62
CA GLY A 32 -0.25 8.74 -6.94
C GLY A 32 -0.99 9.58 -7.97
N VAL A 33 -2.14 10.16 -7.59
CA VAL A 33 -2.92 11.06 -8.47
C VAL A 33 -2.15 12.34 -8.81
N LYS A 34 -1.37 12.90 -7.87
CA LYS A 34 -0.48 14.04 -8.16
C LYS A 34 0.62 13.66 -9.13
N GLY A 35 1.26 12.51 -8.93
CA GLY A 35 2.26 11.97 -9.86
C GLY A 35 1.71 11.76 -11.27
N GLU A 36 0.49 11.22 -11.39
CA GLU A 36 -0.17 11.03 -12.69
C GLU A 36 -0.47 12.34 -13.43
N LYS A 37 -0.83 13.39 -12.66
CA LYS A 37 -1.09 14.73 -13.20
C LYS A 37 0.17 15.51 -13.53
N GLY A 38 1.36 14.97 -13.25
CA GLY A 38 2.65 15.65 -13.45
C GLY A 38 2.97 16.70 -12.37
N ASP A 39 2.28 16.66 -11.22
CA ASP A 39 2.45 17.57 -10.08
C ASP A 39 3.25 16.89 -8.94
N GLY A 40 4.22 16.03 -9.30
CA GLY A 40 5.07 15.28 -8.37
C GLY A 40 5.78 14.09 -9.02
N ASP A 41 6.71 13.46 -8.30
CA ASP A 41 7.37 12.22 -8.72
C ASP A 41 6.79 11.02 -7.96
N TYR A 42 6.52 9.90 -8.64
CA TYR A 42 6.02 8.68 -7.99
C TYR A 42 6.96 8.13 -6.91
N LYS A 43 8.26 8.44 -6.98
CA LYS A 43 9.24 8.06 -5.96
C LYS A 43 8.92 8.69 -4.60
N ASP A 44 8.29 9.86 -4.58
CA ASP A 44 7.89 10.53 -3.35
C ASP A 44 6.71 9.82 -2.66
N CYS A 45 6.00 8.94 -3.39
CA CYS A 45 4.91 8.14 -2.84
C CYS A 45 5.39 6.84 -2.17
N ILE A 46 6.65 6.43 -2.39
CA ILE A 46 7.25 5.23 -1.77
C ILE A 46 7.15 5.25 -0.23
N PRO A 47 7.53 6.32 0.49
CA PRO A 47 7.38 6.35 1.95
C PRO A 47 5.91 6.26 2.41
N LEU A 48 4.96 6.75 1.62
CA LEU A 48 3.53 6.64 1.93
C LEU A 48 3.03 5.20 1.74
N PHE A 49 3.52 4.51 0.70
CA PHE A 49 3.29 3.09 0.51
C PHE A 49 3.83 2.26 1.69
N GLU A 50 5.06 2.51 2.14
CA GLU A 50 5.61 1.80 3.29
C GLU A 50 4.83 2.07 4.58
N SER A 51 4.36 3.30 4.79
CA SER A 51 3.49 3.63 5.93
C SER A 51 2.17 2.86 5.88
N MET A 52 1.56 2.75 4.70
CA MET A 52 0.35 1.97 4.46
C MET A 52 0.59 0.47 4.71
N ARG A 53 1.67 -0.09 4.16
CA ARG A 53 2.05 -1.50 4.33
C ARG A 53 2.28 -1.86 5.81
N GLN A 54 2.99 -1.01 6.54
CA GLN A 54 3.21 -1.19 7.98
C GLN A 54 1.90 -1.15 8.77
N CYS A 55 0.94 -0.32 8.37
CA CYS A 55 -0.38 -0.32 8.97
C CYS A 55 -1.10 -1.65 8.75
N MET A 56 -1.06 -2.19 7.51
CA MET A 56 -1.67 -3.48 7.20
C MET A 56 -1.07 -4.61 8.04
N GLN A 57 0.26 -4.64 8.18
CA GLN A 57 0.97 -5.65 8.98
C GLN A 57 0.59 -5.63 10.47
N ARG A 58 0.20 -4.47 11.01
CA ARG A 58 -0.27 -4.34 12.40
C ARG A 58 -1.73 -4.74 12.59
N ASN A 59 -2.49 -4.88 11.51
CA ASN A 59 -3.92 -5.19 11.52
C ASN A 59 -4.22 -6.50 10.76
N PRO A 60 -3.62 -7.64 11.15
CA PRO A 60 -3.73 -8.90 10.41
C PRO A 60 -5.15 -9.48 10.40
N ALA A 61 -6.04 -9.05 11.31
CA ALA A 61 -7.43 -9.49 11.32
C ALA A 61 -8.20 -9.12 10.03
N VAL A 62 -7.81 -8.03 9.37
CA VAL A 62 -8.43 -7.56 8.12
C VAL A 62 -7.54 -7.84 6.91
N PHE A 63 -6.22 -7.69 7.08
CA PHE A 63 -5.28 -7.79 5.95
C PHE A 63 -4.51 -9.11 5.88
N GLY A 64 -4.73 -10.04 6.81
CA GLY A 64 -3.92 -11.26 6.93
C GLY A 64 -3.90 -12.10 5.65
N GLU A 65 -5.07 -12.32 5.03
CA GLU A 65 -5.17 -13.07 3.77
C GLU A 65 -4.42 -12.34 2.65
N VAL A 66 -4.65 -11.04 2.47
CA VAL A 66 -3.98 -10.23 1.45
C VAL A 66 -2.47 -10.24 1.61
N LEU A 67 -1.97 -10.13 2.84
CA LEU A 67 -0.54 -10.17 3.14
C LEU A 67 0.05 -11.55 2.85
N ASN A 68 -0.70 -12.63 3.13
CA ASN A 68 -0.28 -13.99 2.82
C ASN A 68 -0.22 -14.23 1.31
N ASP A 69 -1.24 -13.80 0.56
CA ASP A 69 -1.28 -13.89 -0.90
C ASP A 69 -0.10 -13.18 -1.55
N VAL A 70 0.25 -11.99 -1.05
CA VAL A 70 1.42 -11.23 -1.52
C VAL A 70 2.72 -11.98 -1.22
N GLU A 71 2.86 -12.59 -0.05
CA GLU A 71 4.03 -13.38 0.31
C GLU A 71 4.15 -14.67 -0.53
N GLU A 72 3.05 -15.37 -0.77
CA GLU A 72 2.96 -16.53 -1.66
C GLU A 72 3.36 -16.15 -3.09
N LEU A 73 2.82 -15.04 -3.60
CA LEU A 73 3.16 -14.52 -4.92
C LEU A 73 4.64 -14.13 -5.00
N ALA A 74 5.20 -13.52 -3.97
CA ALA A 74 6.61 -13.14 -3.93
C ALA A 74 7.57 -14.34 -4.02
N LYS A 75 7.17 -15.54 -3.57
CA LYS A 75 7.99 -16.76 -3.70
C LYS A 75 8.10 -17.25 -5.14
N THR A 76 7.10 -16.95 -5.96
CA THR A 76 7.00 -17.46 -7.35
C THR A 76 7.28 -16.38 -8.39
N ASN A 77 7.23 -15.10 -8.00
CA ASN A 77 7.50 -13.98 -8.87
C ASN A 77 9.00 -13.84 -9.16
N THR A 78 9.39 -14.07 -10.41
CA THR A 78 10.76 -13.91 -10.89
C THR A 78 11.06 -12.50 -11.41
N GLU A 79 10.02 -11.69 -11.66
CA GLU A 79 10.15 -10.35 -12.29
C GLU A 79 10.41 -9.26 -11.26
N TYR A 80 9.82 -9.39 -10.06
CA TYR A 80 10.09 -8.51 -8.93
C TYR A 80 10.49 -9.36 -7.71
N PRO A 81 11.76 -9.77 -7.60
CA PRO A 81 12.22 -10.58 -6.47
C PRO A 81 11.99 -9.83 -5.16
N PRO A 82 11.65 -10.54 -4.06
CA PRO A 82 11.39 -9.90 -2.78
C PRO A 82 12.59 -9.05 -2.35
N ALA A 83 12.31 -7.84 -1.86
CA ALA A 83 13.35 -6.96 -1.33
C ALA A 83 14.12 -7.72 -0.22
N PRO A 84 15.46 -7.66 -0.20
CA PRO A 84 16.23 -8.32 0.83
C PRO A 84 15.80 -7.81 2.22
N PRO A 85 15.74 -8.69 3.24
CA PRO A 85 15.38 -8.27 4.59
C PRO A 85 16.36 -7.20 5.05
N ALA A 86 15.85 -6.17 5.74
CA ALA A 86 16.57 -4.95 6.15
C ALA A 86 17.68 -5.16 7.21
N THR A 87 18.37 -6.29 7.18
CA THR A 87 19.54 -6.64 8.01
C THR A 87 20.79 -6.85 7.16
N ALA A 88 21.08 -5.92 6.26
CA ALA A 88 22.38 -5.84 5.58
C ALA A 88 22.93 -4.40 5.61
N THR A 89 23.04 -3.83 6.82
CA THR A 89 24.14 -2.91 7.12
C THR A 89 25.22 -3.70 7.85
N ALA A 90 26.18 -4.20 7.07
CA ALA A 90 27.55 -4.64 7.41
C ALA A 90 27.94 -5.61 6.27
N ALA A 91 28.96 -5.40 5.45
CA ALA A 91 30.22 -4.74 5.71
C ALA A 91 30.75 -4.10 4.43
N ALA A 92 31.50 -3.02 4.62
CA ALA A 92 32.54 -2.63 3.69
C ALA A 92 33.53 -3.79 3.52
N GLN A 93 33.90 -4.10 2.28
CA GLN A 93 35.26 -4.36 1.80
C GLN A 93 35.25 -4.57 0.29
#